data_AF-A0A4S8J651-F1
#
_entry.id   AF-A0A4S8J651-F1
#
_cell.length_a   1.000
_cell.length_b   1.000
_cell.length_c   1.000
_cell.angle_alpha   90.00
_cell.angle_beta   90.00
_cell.angle_gamma   90.00
#
_symmetry.space_group_name_H-M   'P 1'
#
loop_
_entity.id
_entity.type
_entity.pdbx_description
1 polymer ?
#
loop_
_entity_poly.entity_id
_entity_poly.type
_entity_poly.pdbx_seq_one_letter_code
_entity_poly.pdbx_strand_id
1 'polypeptide(L)'
;MAACYLGELSYVNPPATQVMKGLFVPRLGGDGATSDAIALLGALVMPHNLFLHSALVLSRKTPPSAEGINDACRYFLLESGFALSVALLINVAVVSVSGTVCAARSLPPEDSETCSDLTLNSASFLLKVRPLPPPTRSLPFHVHNLLGKSSSVVYGIALLASGQSSTISGTYAGQYIMQGFLDVKMRMWLQNLMTRCIAIGPSLVVSIIGGPAGAGRLIIIASMILSFELPFALIPLLKFSSSGPKMRPHKNSIYIIVISWILGFGVIGINVYFLSTSFVEWITSSSLPKPATALVGVIVIPFMAVYILAVIYLTFRKDTAVTFADKSDSSLKEMEDGVHRSDGDKGGDVVPFRGDLDNISPPE
;
A
#
# COMPACT_ATOMS: atom_id res chain seq x y z
N MET A 1 -13.61 11.63 1.07
CA MET A 1 -12.40 11.83 1.91
C MET A 1 -11.59 13.05 1.46
N ALA A 2 -11.08 13.08 0.22
CA ALA A 2 -10.30 14.21 -0.29
C ALA A 2 -11.03 15.56 -0.16
N ALA A 3 -12.27 15.67 -0.64
CA ALA A 3 -13.06 16.90 -0.53
C ALA A 3 -13.25 17.37 0.94
N CYS A 4 -13.36 16.43 1.88
CA CYS A 4 -13.51 16.73 3.31
C CYS A 4 -12.22 17.34 3.85
N TYR A 5 -11.10 16.62 3.73
CA TYR A 5 -9.83 17.08 4.29
C TYR A 5 -9.27 18.30 3.56
N LEU A 6 -9.48 18.44 2.25
CA LEU A 6 -9.09 19.65 1.51
C LEU A 6 -9.98 20.85 1.86
N GLY A 7 -11.26 20.63 2.10
CA GLY A 7 -12.17 21.67 2.61
C GLY A 7 -11.74 22.18 3.99
N GLU A 8 -11.42 21.26 4.90
CA GLU A 8 -10.92 21.57 6.25
C GLU A 8 -9.53 22.22 6.21
N LEU A 9 -8.63 21.75 5.33
CA LEU A 9 -7.32 22.35 5.13
C LEU A 9 -7.44 23.82 4.72
N SER A 10 -8.40 24.13 3.85
CA SER A 10 -8.69 25.50 3.40
C SER A 10 -9.32 26.36 4.49
N TYR A 11 -9.96 25.74 5.49
CA TYR A 11 -10.54 26.43 6.63
C TYR A 11 -9.49 26.72 7.72
N VAL A 12 -8.78 25.68 8.15
CA VAL A 12 -7.76 25.73 9.21
C VAL A 12 -6.58 26.63 8.81
N ASN A 13 -6.34 26.84 7.51
CA ASN A 13 -5.30 27.70 6.96
C ASN A 13 -3.95 27.51 7.67
N PRO A 14 -3.39 26.29 7.64
CA PRO A 14 -2.07 26.03 8.21
C PRO A 14 -1.04 26.93 7.53
N PRO A 15 0.03 27.34 8.24
CA PRO A 15 1.09 28.16 7.67
C PRO A 15 1.77 27.41 6.51
N ALA A 16 1.43 27.79 5.28
CA ALA A 16 1.87 27.11 4.05
C ALA A 16 3.40 26.99 3.95
N THR A 17 4.14 27.99 4.42
CA THR A 17 5.61 27.97 4.46
C THR A 17 6.15 26.84 5.36
N GLN A 18 5.49 26.56 6.49
CA GLN A 18 5.91 25.48 7.39
C GLN A 18 5.53 24.12 6.83
N VAL A 19 4.34 23.99 6.23
CA VAL A 19 3.90 22.76 5.56
C VAL A 19 4.84 22.40 4.40
N MET A 20 5.15 23.37 3.54
CA MET A 20 6.10 23.18 2.43
C MET A 20 7.50 22.85 2.93
N LYS A 21 7.97 23.53 3.99
CA LYS A 21 9.26 23.19 4.61
C LYS A 21 9.27 21.77 5.17
N GLY A 22 8.19 21.32 5.80
CA GLY A 22 8.05 19.95 6.31
C GLY A 22 7.97 18.89 5.22
N LEU A 23 7.38 19.22 4.06
CA LEU A 23 7.26 18.30 2.93
C LEU A 23 8.60 18.00 2.25
N PHE A 24 9.49 19.00 2.16
CA PHE A 24 10.78 18.87 1.45
C PHE A 24 12.00 18.70 2.37
N VAL A 25 11.89 19.06 3.65
CA VAL A 25 13.01 18.98 4.60
C VAL A 25 12.70 17.93 5.67
N PRO A 26 13.25 16.70 5.55
CA PRO A 26 13.03 15.66 6.54
C PRO A 26 13.70 16.05 7.86
N ARG A 27 12.90 16.23 8.91
CA ARG A 27 13.36 16.39 10.30
C ARG A 27 12.55 15.49 11.20
N LEU A 28 13.24 14.64 11.95
CA LEU A 28 12.65 13.86 13.03
C LEU A 28 13.01 14.57 14.34
N GLY A 29 12.01 14.86 15.17
CA GLY A 29 12.20 15.51 16.46
C GLY A 29 11.13 15.08 17.44
N GLY A 30 11.52 14.80 18.69
CA GLY A 30 10.65 14.29 19.74
C GLY A 30 10.75 12.77 19.92
N ASP A 31 10.38 12.32 21.11
CA ASP A 31 10.28 10.90 21.45
C ASP A 31 9.09 10.27 20.69
N GLY A 32 9.29 9.13 20.04
CA GLY A 32 8.25 8.42 19.27
C GLY A 32 8.14 8.81 17.80
N ALA A 33 8.57 10.02 17.39
CA ALA A 33 8.44 10.50 16.00
C ALA A 33 9.11 9.58 14.95
N THR A 34 10.19 8.90 15.32
CA THR A 34 10.86 7.92 14.46
C THR A 34 10.01 6.67 14.27
N SER A 35 9.37 6.18 15.35
CA SER A 35 8.49 5.01 15.27
C SER A 35 7.26 5.30 14.41
N ASP A 36 6.63 6.46 14.60
CA ASP A 36 5.46 6.89 13.82
C ASP A 36 5.79 7.08 12.34
N ALA A 37 6.92 7.71 12.02
CA ALA A 37 7.36 7.89 10.64
C ALA A 37 7.60 6.54 9.94
N ILE A 38 8.16 5.58 10.66
CA ILE A 38 8.42 4.24 10.16
C ILE A 38 7.12 3.44 9.99
N ALA A 39 6.21 3.51 10.98
CA ALA A 39 4.89 2.88 10.90
C ALA A 39 4.08 3.44 9.72
N LEU A 40 4.14 4.75 9.49
CA LEU A 40 3.51 5.41 8.35
C LEU A 40 4.13 4.95 7.02
N LEU A 41 5.46 4.81 6.95
CA LEU A 41 6.12 4.29 5.75
C LEU A 41 5.68 2.85 5.42
N GLY A 42 5.60 1.97 6.43
CA GLY A 42 5.12 0.60 6.29
C GLY A 42 3.66 0.54 5.83
N ALA A 43 2.81 1.41 6.37
CA ALA A 43 1.40 1.51 5.97
C ALA A 43 1.21 2.01 4.52
N LEU A 44 2.13 2.82 4.00
CA LEU A 44 2.05 3.36 2.64
C LEU A 44 2.42 2.35 1.55
N VAL A 45 3.33 1.42 1.84
CA VAL A 45 3.80 0.42 0.87
C VAL A 45 3.09 -0.92 1.12
N MET A 46 1.91 -1.08 0.53
CA MET A 46 1.10 -2.28 0.68
C MET A 46 1.50 -3.36 -0.35
N PRO A 47 1.95 -4.57 0.06
CA PRO A 47 2.42 -5.60 -0.86
C PRO A 47 1.30 -6.17 -1.72
N HIS A 48 0.07 -6.26 -1.20
CA HIS A 48 -1.08 -6.70 -2.00
C HIS A 48 -1.41 -5.73 -3.15
N ASN A 49 -1.13 -4.43 -2.99
CA ASN A 49 -1.30 -3.47 -4.09
C ASN A 49 -0.25 -3.69 -5.19
N LEU A 50 0.97 -4.15 -4.85
CA LEU A 50 1.97 -4.50 -5.86
C LEU A 50 1.49 -5.68 -6.73
N PHE A 51 0.91 -6.71 -6.11
CA PHE A 51 0.32 -7.84 -6.84
C PHE A 51 -0.93 -7.43 -7.63
N LEU A 52 -1.82 -6.64 -7.03
CA LEU A 52 -3.05 -6.17 -7.67
C LEU A 52 -2.76 -5.32 -8.90
N HIS A 53 -1.88 -4.31 -8.79
CA HIS A 53 -1.53 -3.46 -9.93
C HIS A 53 -0.86 -4.26 -11.05
N SER A 54 -0.01 -5.23 -10.71
CA SER A 54 0.61 -6.11 -11.70
C SER A 54 -0.42 -6.95 -12.46
N ALA A 55 -1.49 -7.39 -11.78
CA ALA A 55 -2.56 -8.18 -12.39
C ALA A 55 -3.58 -7.33 -13.17
N LEU A 56 -3.92 -6.14 -12.70
CA LEU A 56 -4.86 -5.23 -13.37
C LEU A 56 -4.32 -4.73 -14.72
N VAL A 57 -3.00 -4.67 -14.90
CA VAL A 57 -2.40 -4.36 -16.21
C VAL A 57 -2.81 -5.40 -17.26
N LEU A 58 -3.01 -6.66 -16.87
CA LEU A 58 -3.42 -7.75 -17.77
C LEU A 58 -4.91 -7.72 -18.12
N SER A 59 -5.74 -6.95 -17.42
CA SER A 59 -7.16 -6.85 -17.73
C SER A 59 -7.45 -5.92 -18.93
N ARG A 60 -6.47 -5.15 -19.38
CA ARG A 60 -6.60 -4.25 -20.53
C ARG A 60 -6.06 -4.92 -21.80
N LYS A 61 -6.77 -4.75 -22.92
CA LYS A 61 -6.29 -5.22 -24.23
C LYS A 61 -5.13 -4.34 -24.69
N THR A 62 -3.90 -4.78 -24.43
CA THR A 62 -2.68 -4.13 -24.91
C THR A 62 -2.25 -4.75 -26.23
N PRO A 63 -2.05 -3.97 -27.31
CA PRO A 63 -1.53 -4.51 -28.57
C PRO A 63 -0.14 -5.09 -28.34
N PRO A 64 0.17 -6.29 -28.87
CA PRO A 64 1.42 -7.00 -28.57
C PRO A 64 2.66 -6.43 -29.29
N SER A 65 2.57 -5.22 -29.84
CA SER A 65 3.68 -4.51 -30.47
C SER A 65 4.55 -3.81 -29.42
N ALA A 66 5.84 -3.63 -29.71
CA ALA A 66 6.76 -2.95 -28.80
C ALA A 66 6.33 -1.51 -28.48
N GLU A 67 5.82 -0.80 -29.49
CA GLU A 67 5.26 0.55 -29.37
C GLU A 67 3.97 0.56 -28.53
N GLY A 68 3.08 -0.41 -28.78
CA GLY A 68 1.84 -0.58 -28.02
C GLY A 68 2.06 -0.83 -26.53
N ILE A 69 3.06 -1.66 -26.19
CA ILE A 69 3.45 -1.91 -24.80
C ILE A 69 4.04 -0.65 -24.15
N ASN A 70 4.87 0.12 -24.87
CA ASN A 70 5.47 1.35 -24.35
C ASN A 70 4.40 2.41 -24.06
N ASP A 71 3.43 2.58 -24.96
CA ASP A 71 2.32 3.50 -24.76
C ASP A 71 1.42 3.05 -23.60
N ALA A 72 1.12 1.75 -23.51
CA ALA A 72 0.41 1.20 -22.36
C ALA A 72 1.14 1.50 -21.04
N CYS A 73 2.46 1.26 -20.97
CA CYS A 73 3.27 1.59 -19.80
C CYS A 73 3.22 3.08 -19.44
N ARG A 74 3.26 3.99 -20.42
CA ARG A 74 3.13 5.44 -20.20
C ARG A 74 1.78 5.81 -19.61
N TYR A 75 0.69 5.27 -20.15
CA TYR A 75 -0.66 5.52 -19.62
C TYR A 75 -0.84 4.95 -18.22
N PHE A 76 -0.35 3.74 -17.95
CA PHE A 76 -0.40 3.15 -16.60
C PHE A 76 0.45 3.92 -15.59
N LEU A 77 1.59 4.47 -16.00
CA LEU A 77 2.42 5.32 -15.16
C LEU A 77 1.68 6.63 -14.83
N LEU A 78 1.05 7.27 -15.82
CA LEU A 78 0.28 8.49 -15.61
C LEU A 78 -0.94 8.25 -14.71
N GLU A 79 -1.68 7.17 -14.93
CA GLU A 79 -2.84 6.78 -14.13
C GLU A 79 -2.45 6.50 -12.67
N SER A 80 -1.42 5.68 -12.46
CA SER A 80 -0.93 5.36 -11.12
C SER A 80 -0.31 6.57 -10.43
N GLY A 81 0.43 7.40 -11.18
CA GLY A 81 1.02 8.64 -10.70
C GLY A 81 -0.03 9.65 -10.27
N PHE A 82 -1.12 9.80 -11.03
CA PHE A 82 -2.24 10.66 -10.64
C PHE A 82 -2.93 10.15 -9.37
N ALA A 83 -3.22 8.85 -9.29
CA ALA A 83 -3.84 8.25 -8.09
C ALA A 83 -2.97 8.43 -6.83
N LEU A 84 -1.67 8.17 -6.93
CA LEU A 84 -0.72 8.36 -5.83
C LEU A 84 -0.55 9.84 -5.45
N SER A 85 -0.64 10.76 -6.42
CA SER A 85 -0.62 12.20 -6.16
C SER A 85 -1.84 12.65 -5.35
N VAL A 86 -3.04 12.14 -5.68
CA VAL A 86 -4.25 12.40 -4.90
C VAL A 86 -4.11 11.82 -3.48
N ALA A 87 -3.59 10.60 -3.34
CA ALA A 87 -3.34 10.00 -2.03
C ALA A 87 -2.35 10.83 -1.19
N LEU A 88 -1.27 11.32 -1.80
CA LEU A 88 -0.32 12.24 -1.16
C LEU A 88 -1.01 13.51 -0.66
N LEU A 89 -1.86 14.15 -1.49
CA LEU A 89 -2.59 15.34 -1.10
C LEU A 89 -3.54 15.10 0.08
N ILE A 90 -4.21 13.95 0.12
CA ILE A 90 -5.05 13.55 1.26
C ILE A 90 -4.19 13.41 2.51
N ASN A 91 -3.07 12.69 2.43
CA ASN A 91 -2.18 12.47 3.59
C ASN A 91 -1.58 13.79 4.11
N VAL A 92 -1.15 14.69 3.21
CA VAL A 92 -0.69 16.03 3.59
C VAL A 92 -1.80 16.83 4.27
N ALA A 93 -3.03 16.76 3.74
CA ALA A 93 -4.16 17.46 4.35
C ALA A 93 -4.49 16.93 5.74
N VAL A 94 -4.55 15.61 5.93
CA VAL A 94 -4.81 14.96 7.23
C VAL A 94 -3.76 15.34 8.26
N VAL A 95 -2.47 15.19 7.91
CA VAL A 95 -1.34 15.50 8.82
C VAL A 95 -1.31 17.00 9.15
N SER A 96 -1.54 17.87 8.16
CA SER A 96 -1.51 19.32 8.37
C SER A 96 -2.68 19.83 9.21
N VAL A 97 -3.88 19.30 9.01
CA VAL A 97 -5.06 19.63 9.83
C VAL A 97 -4.84 19.15 11.27
N SER A 98 -4.42 17.88 11.45
CA SER A 98 -4.12 17.33 12.78
C SER A 98 -3.06 18.15 13.51
N GLY A 99 -1.95 18.47 12.84
CA GLY A 99 -0.87 19.25 13.45
C GLY A 99 -1.29 20.66 13.84
N THR A 100 -2.14 21.32 13.05
CA THR A 100 -2.57 22.70 13.34
C THR A 100 -3.61 22.75 14.45
N VAL A 101 -4.57 21.82 14.45
CA VAL A 101 -5.59 21.71 15.50
C VAL A 101 -4.95 21.35 16.83
N CYS A 102 -4.03 20.38 16.86
CA CYS A 102 -3.38 19.94 18.09
C CYS A 102 -2.26 20.85 18.59
N ALA A 103 -1.70 21.72 17.74
CA ALA A 103 -0.72 22.74 18.17
C ALA A 103 -1.36 24.04 18.67
N ALA A 104 -2.70 24.16 18.63
CA ALA A 104 -3.39 25.36 19.07
C ALA A 104 -3.21 25.59 20.59
N ARG A 105 -2.67 26.75 20.97
CA ARG A 105 -2.29 27.08 22.37
C ARG A 105 -3.47 27.22 23.36
N SER A 106 -4.71 27.07 22.91
CA SER A 106 -5.94 27.24 23.69
C SER A 106 -6.85 26.01 23.59
N LEU A 107 -6.28 24.84 23.81
CA LEU A 107 -7.04 23.59 23.95
C LEU A 107 -7.39 23.38 25.44
N PRO A 108 -8.65 23.09 25.77
CA PRO A 108 -9.01 22.49 27.05
C PRO A 108 -8.14 21.26 27.34
N PRO A 109 -7.85 20.95 28.62
CA PRO A 109 -6.96 19.85 29.00
C PRO A 109 -7.43 18.48 28.45
N GLU A 110 -8.75 18.25 28.35
CA GLU A 110 -9.36 17.04 27.79
C GLU A 110 -9.04 16.84 26.28
N ASP A 111 -8.93 17.93 25.52
CA ASP A 111 -8.60 17.88 24.09
C ASP A 111 -7.10 17.67 23.85
N SER A 112 -6.26 18.08 24.80
CA SER A 112 -4.80 17.85 24.72
C SER A 112 -4.45 16.37 24.87
N GLU A 113 -5.12 15.65 25.77
CA GLU A 113 -4.96 14.20 25.91
C GLU A 113 -5.48 13.47 24.65
N THR A 114 -6.59 13.93 24.10
CA THR A 114 -7.17 13.39 22.85
C THR A 114 -6.24 13.58 21.65
N CYS A 115 -5.49 14.69 21.60
CA CYS A 115 -4.47 14.93 20.58
C CYS A 115 -3.22 14.05 20.75
N SER A 116 -2.92 13.58 21.96
CA SER A 116 -1.78 12.70 22.24
C SER A 116 -2.07 11.22 21.93
N ASP A 117 -3.33 10.79 22.02
CA ASP A 117 -3.78 9.44 21.64
C ASP A 117 -4.93 9.53 20.63
N LEU A 118 -4.56 9.86 19.39
CA LEU A 118 -5.51 10.15 18.32
C LEU A 118 -6.14 8.85 17.79
N THR A 119 -7.17 8.36 18.49
CA THR A 119 -7.91 7.17 18.06
C THR A 119 -8.88 7.48 16.91
N LEU A 120 -9.32 6.43 16.21
CA LEU A 120 -10.28 6.54 15.10
C LEU A 120 -11.65 7.11 15.56
N ASN A 121 -12.04 6.84 16.81
CA ASN A 121 -13.23 7.42 17.44
C ASN A 121 -13.05 8.92 17.70
N SER A 122 -11.89 9.26 18.25
CA SER A 122 -11.55 10.63 18.58
C SER A 122 -11.39 11.47 17.32
N ALA A 123 -10.73 10.98 16.25
CA ALA A 123 -10.36 11.70 15.03
C ALA A 123 -11.45 12.58 14.40
N SER A 124 -12.72 12.23 14.56
CA SER A 124 -13.86 13.08 14.16
C SER A 124 -13.87 14.47 14.85
N PHE A 125 -13.17 14.64 15.98
CA PHE A 125 -12.98 15.91 16.69
C PHE A 125 -12.13 16.90 15.91
N LEU A 126 -11.15 16.43 15.13
CA LEU A 126 -10.34 17.28 14.26
C LEU A 126 -11.20 18.03 13.24
N LEU A 127 -12.38 17.47 12.95
CA LEU A 127 -13.36 17.96 12.00
C LEU A 127 -14.53 18.69 12.68
N LYS A 128 -14.63 18.63 14.02
CA LYS A 128 -15.57 19.44 14.78
C LYS A 128 -14.98 20.83 14.93
N VAL A 129 -15.21 21.65 13.91
CA VAL A 129 -14.81 23.06 13.88
C VAL A 129 -15.31 23.77 15.15
N ARG A 130 -14.38 24.04 16.08
CA ARG A 130 -14.56 25.10 17.10
C ARG A 130 -14.13 26.41 16.45
N PRO A 131 -14.77 27.55 16.77
CA PRO A 131 -14.41 28.83 16.19
C PRO A 131 -13.00 29.19 16.67
N LEU A 132 -11.99 28.90 15.86
CA LEU A 132 -10.70 29.58 15.97
C LEU A 132 -10.93 31.05 15.58
N PRO A 133 -10.27 32.01 16.24
CA PRO A 133 -10.36 33.42 15.88
C PRO A 133 -9.94 33.60 14.40
N PRO A 134 -10.64 34.45 13.64
CA PRO A 134 -10.57 34.42 12.18
C PRO A 134 -9.20 34.88 11.66
N PRO A 135 -8.56 34.17 10.72
CA PRO A 135 -7.71 34.81 9.75
C PRO A 135 -8.57 35.47 8.66
N THR A 136 -8.06 36.59 8.15
CA THR A 136 -8.67 37.65 7.33
C THR A 136 -9.14 37.26 5.91
N ARG A 137 -9.59 36.03 5.67
CA ARG A 137 -10.08 35.62 4.34
C ARG A 137 -11.37 34.82 4.42
N SER A 138 -12.49 35.51 4.22
CA SER A 138 -13.82 34.94 4.15
C SER A 138 -13.97 33.98 2.97
N LEU A 139 -14.10 32.68 3.25
CA LEU A 139 -14.76 31.76 2.32
C LEU A 139 -16.27 32.08 2.27
N PRO A 140 -16.97 31.78 1.16
CA PRO A 140 -18.39 32.03 1.03
C PRO A 140 -19.21 31.30 2.12
N PHE A 141 -20.09 32.06 2.77
CA PHE A 141 -20.94 31.70 3.91
C PHE A 141 -21.74 30.38 3.78
N HIS A 142 -21.95 29.88 2.55
CA HIS A 142 -22.65 28.62 2.30
C HIS A 142 -21.86 27.36 2.72
N VAL A 143 -20.52 27.41 2.72
CA VAL A 143 -19.66 26.28 3.13
C VAL A 143 -19.56 26.14 4.66
N HIS A 144 -19.79 27.25 5.38
CA HIS A 144 -19.66 27.37 6.83
C HIS A 144 -20.66 26.51 7.62
N ASN A 145 -21.93 26.46 7.20
CA ASN A 145 -22.97 25.67 7.88
C ASN A 145 -22.94 24.18 7.54
N LEU A 146 -22.31 23.81 6.42
CA LEU A 146 -22.18 22.41 6.01
C LEU A 146 -21.00 21.73 6.71
N LEU A 147 -19.87 22.40 6.94
CA LEU A 147 -18.70 21.75 7.54
C LEU A 147 -18.86 21.46 9.05
N GLY A 148 -19.23 22.41 9.90
CA GLY A 148 -19.09 22.21 11.37
C GLY A 148 -19.90 21.08 12.02
N LYS A 149 -21.13 20.80 11.53
CA LYS A 149 -21.98 19.68 12.01
C LYS A 149 -22.02 18.47 11.08
N SER A 150 -21.80 18.67 9.77
CA SER A 150 -21.81 17.56 8.79
C SER A 150 -20.44 16.91 8.62
N SER A 151 -19.31 17.60 8.91
CA SER A 151 -17.97 17.08 8.62
C SER A 151 -17.67 15.77 9.35
N SER A 152 -18.09 15.59 10.61
CA SER A 152 -17.97 14.30 11.31
C SER A 152 -18.81 13.18 10.65
N VAL A 153 -20.01 13.49 10.15
CA VAL A 153 -20.88 12.53 9.44
C VAL A 153 -20.27 12.17 8.09
N VAL A 154 -19.80 13.18 7.34
CA VAL A 154 -19.16 12.99 6.04
C VAL A 154 -17.84 12.22 6.19
N TYR A 155 -17.10 12.41 7.28
CA TYR A 155 -15.94 11.60 7.61
C TYR A 155 -16.31 10.15 7.92
N GLY A 156 -17.37 9.92 8.69
CA GLY A 156 -17.92 8.57 8.89
C GLY A 156 -18.30 7.88 7.58
N ILE A 157 -19.00 8.59 6.67
CA ILE A 157 -19.32 8.08 5.33
C ILE A 157 -18.04 7.81 4.51
N ALA A 158 -17.06 8.70 4.58
CA ALA A 158 -15.78 8.55 3.88
C ALA A 158 -14.98 7.35 4.40
N LEU A 159 -14.98 7.10 5.71
CA LEU A 159 -14.38 5.92 6.33
C LEU A 159 -15.08 4.64 5.88
N LEU A 160 -16.42 4.62 5.86
CA LEU A 160 -17.19 3.49 5.36
C LEU A 160 -16.88 3.22 3.88
N ALA A 161 -16.83 4.27 3.05
CA ALA A 161 -16.48 4.15 1.63
C ALA A 161 -15.05 3.61 1.43
N SER A 162 -14.08 4.08 2.23
CA SER A 162 -12.70 3.58 2.22
C SER A 162 -12.62 2.09 2.58
N GLY A 163 -13.38 1.64 3.60
CA GLY A 163 -13.47 0.23 3.98
C GLY A 163 -14.06 -0.66 2.87
N GLN A 164 -15.05 -0.17 2.12
CA GLN A 164 -15.59 -0.89 0.96
C GLN A 164 -14.57 -1.01 -0.16
N SER A 165 -13.86 0.07 -0.49
CA SER A 165 -12.81 0.05 -1.50
C SER A 165 -11.69 -0.94 -1.15
N SER A 166 -11.24 -0.96 0.12
CA SER A 166 -10.23 -1.91 0.60
C SER A 166 -10.68 -3.36 0.45
N THR A 167 -11.97 -3.65 0.65
CA THR A 167 -12.50 -5.00 0.44
C THR A 167 -12.34 -5.45 -1.00
N ILE A 168 -12.74 -4.60 -1.95
CA ILE A 168 -12.68 -4.92 -3.38
C ILE A 168 -11.24 -5.21 -3.79
N SER A 169 -10.32 -4.30 -3.47
CA SER A 169 -8.89 -4.48 -3.76
C SER A 169 -8.31 -5.71 -3.07
N GLY A 170 -8.68 -5.98 -1.81
CA GLY A 170 -8.25 -7.16 -1.07
C GLY A 170 -8.74 -8.47 -1.66
N THR A 171 -9.99 -8.52 -2.14
CA THR A 171 -10.54 -9.72 -2.79
C THR A 171 -9.86 -10.01 -4.13
N TYR A 172 -9.62 -8.99 -4.95
CA TYR A 172 -8.90 -9.17 -6.22
C TYR A 172 -7.44 -9.55 -6.00
N ALA A 173 -6.72 -8.82 -5.14
CA ALA A 173 -5.33 -9.13 -4.82
C ALA A 173 -5.19 -10.55 -4.27
N GLY A 174 -6.09 -10.92 -3.34
CA GLY A 174 -6.15 -12.25 -2.78
C GLY A 174 -6.40 -13.32 -3.84
N GLN A 175 -7.26 -13.08 -4.83
CA GLN A 175 -7.51 -14.05 -5.90
C GLN A 175 -6.27 -14.29 -6.76
N TYR A 176 -5.59 -13.23 -7.17
CA TYR A 176 -4.37 -13.36 -7.96
C TYR A 176 -3.24 -14.04 -7.19
N ILE A 177 -3.10 -13.77 -5.89
CA ILE A 177 -2.13 -14.45 -5.02
C ILE A 177 -2.50 -15.93 -4.87
N MET A 178 -3.77 -16.24 -4.62
CA MET A 178 -4.25 -17.61 -4.41
C MET A 178 -4.07 -18.47 -5.68
N GLN A 179 -4.44 -17.93 -6.84
CA GLN A 179 -4.31 -18.62 -8.12
C GLN A 179 -2.84 -18.68 -8.58
N GLY A 180 -2.05 -17.63 -8.32
CA GLY A 180 -0.66 -17.56 -8.74
C GLY A 180 0.31 -18.39 -7.90
N PHE A 181 0.12 -18.43 -6.57
CA PHE A 181 1.05 -19.11 -5.65
C PHE A 181 0.56 -20.46 -5.15
N LEU A 182 -0.75 -20.64 -4.95
CA LEU A 182 -1.33 -21.85 -4.38
C LEU A 182 -2.07 -22.71 -5.44
N ASP A 183 -2.26 -22.19 -6.67
CA ASP A 183 -3.09 -22.78 -7.73
C ASP A 183 -4.50 -23.19 -7.26
N VAL A 184 -5.02 -22.48 -6.25
CA VAL A 184 -6.34 -22.73 -5.67
C VAL A 184 -7.34 -21.74 -6.28
N LYS A 185 -8.28 -22.28 -7.06
CA LYS A 185 -9.38 -21.51 -7.66
C LYS A 185 -10.58 -21.48 -6.71
N MET A 186 -10.74 -20.37 -5.98
CA MET A 186 -11.91 -20.12 -5.14
C MET A 186 -12.88 -19.13 -5.79
N ARG A 187 -14.18 -19.34 -5.54
CA ARG A 187 -15.23 -18.38 -5.93
C ARG A 187 -15.03 -17.07 -5.16
N MET A 188 -15.20 -15.93 -5.83
CA MET A 188 -15.02 -14.58 -5.24
C MET A 188 -15.78 -14.39 -3.93
N TRP A 189 -17.04 -14.82 -3.88
CA TRP A 189 -17.88 -14.68 -2.68
C TRP A 189 -17.37 -15.50 -1.50
N LEU A 190 -16.90 -16.73 -1.74
CA LEU A 190 -16.37 -17.58 -0.69
C LEU A 190 -15.06 -17.03 -0.13
N GLN A 191 -14.20 -16.52 -1.02
CA GLN A 191 -12.96 -15.87 -0.61
C GLN A 191 -13.23 -14.60 0.20
N ASN A 192 -14.13 -13.73 -0.26
CA ASN A 192 -14.53 -12.52 0.47
C ASN A 192 -15.12 -12.87 1.85
N LEU A 193 -15.96 -13.90 1.93
CA LEU A 193 -16.52 -14.36 3.19
C LEU A 193 -15.42 -14.84 4.13
N MET A 194 -14.51 -15.70 3.65
CA MET A 194 -13.42 -16.24 4.45
C MET A 194 -12.49 -15.13 4.96
N THR A 195 -12.00 -14.26 4.07
CA THR A 195 -11.06 -13.19 4.45
C THR A 195 -11.72 -12.18 5.38
N ARG A 196 -13.00 -11.85 5.19
CA ARG A 196 -13.74 -10.99 6.13
C ARG A 196 -14.01 -11.66 7.46
N CYS A 197 -14.33 -12.94 7.51
CA CYS A 197 -14.49 -13.66 8.78
C CYS A 197 -13.17 -13.67 9.57
N ILE A 198 -12.04 -13.92 8.90
CA ILE A 198 -10.72 -13.93 9.53
C ILE A 198 -10.27 -12.52 9.94
N ALA A 199 -10.62 -11.48 9.19
CA ALA A 199 -10.24 -10.10 9.53
C ALA A 199 -11.16 -9.49 10.61
N ILE A 200 -12.48 -9.61 10.45
CA ILE A 200 -13.48 -8.96 11.31
C ILE A 200 -13.66 -9.74 12.61
N GLY A 201 -13.63 -11.08 12.58
CA GLY A 201 -13.88 -11.92 13.75
C GLY A 201 -12.96 -11.59 14.93
N PRO A 202 -11.63 -11.70 14.78
CA PRO A 202 -10.67 -11.37 15.84
C PRO A 202 -10.75 -9.89 16.24
N SER A 203 -10.93 -8.99 15.27
CA SER A 203 -11.04 -7.56 15.53
C SER A 203 -12.25 -7.21 16.38
N LEU A 204 -13.40 -7.81 16.09
CA LEU A 204 -14.63 -7.63 16.85
C LEU A 204 -14.48 -8.17 18.27
N VAL A 205 -13.90 -9.36 18.45
CA VAL A 205 -13.66 -9.95 19.78
C VAL A 205 -12.75 -9.06 20.62
N VAL A 206 -11.63 -8.61 20.06
CA VAL A 206 -10.68 -7.73 20.75
C VAL A 206 -11.31 -6.38 21.07
N SER A 207 -12.13 -5.83 20.18
CA SER A 207 -12.83 -4.56 20.39
C SER A 207 -13.90 -4.67 21.50
N ILE A 208 -14.66 -5.77 21.56
CA ILE A 208 -15.66 -6.01 22.61
C ILE A 208 -15.01 -6.15 23.98
N ILE A 209 -13.87 -6.85 24.07
CA ILE A 209 -13.19 -7.11 25.35
C ILE A 209 -12.32 -5.92 25.79
N GLY A 210 -11.54 -5.37 24.87
CA GLY A 210 -10.49 -4.37 25.13
C GLY A 210 -10.87 -2.93 24.83
N GLY A 211 -12.08 -2.68 24.31
CA GLY A 211 -12.55 -1.34 23.96
C GLY A 211 -11.68 -0.63 22.90
N PRO A 212 -11.72 0.72 22.87
CA PRO A 212 -10.97 1.52 21.88
C PRO A 212 -9.45 1.29 21.91
N ALA A 213 -8.88 1.09 23.10
CA ALA A 213 -7.45 0.82 23.26
C ALA A 213 -7.05 -0.54 22.66
N GLY A 214 -7.91 -1.56 22.80
CA GLY A 214 -7.73 -2.86 22.15
C GLY A 214 -7.71 -2.77 20.63
N ALA A 215 -8.61 -1.97 20.05
CA ALA A 215 -8.66 -1.73 18.60
C ALA A 215 -7.39 -1.04 18.09
N GLY A 216 -6.89 -0.02 18.81
CA GLY A 216 -5.62 0.65 18.48
C GLY A 216 -4.43 -0.32 18.46
N ARG A 217 -4.31 -1.18 19.47
CA ARG A 217 -3.27 -2.22 19.52
C ARG A 217 -3.35 -3.18 18.35
N LEU A 218 -4.56 -3.54 17.92
CA LEU A 218 -4.75 -4.44 16.78
C LEU A 218 -4.29 -3.79 15.46
N ILE A 219 -4.49 -2.48 15.30
CA ILE A 219 -3.98 -1.74 14.14
C ILE A 219 -2.45 -1.82 14.10
N ILE A 220 -1.77 -1.63 15.24
CA ILE A 220 -0.31 -1.72 15.32
C ILE A 220 0.15 -3.15 14.96
N ILE A 221 -0.51 -4.19 15.48
CA ILE A 221 -0.20 -5.59 15.15
C ILE A 221 -0.40 -5.85 13.65
N ALA A 222 -1.46 -5.34 13.04
CA ALA A 222 -1.71 -5.46 11.61
C ALA A 222 -0.59 -4.79 10.78
N SER A 223 -0.11 -3.62 11.21
CA SER A 223 1.05 -2.96 10.60
C SER A 223 2.33 -3.77 10.76
N MET A 224 2.55 -4.47 11.89
CA MET A 224 3.70 -5.36 12.07
C MET A 224 3.66 -6.55 11.10
N ILE A 225 2.47 -7.15 10.89
CA ILE A 225 2.28 -8.23 9.91
C ILE A 225 2.59 -7.73 8.49
N LEU A 226 2.08 -6.54 8.13
CA LEU A 226 2.35 -5.91 6.84
C LEU A 226 3.85 -5.70 6.59
N SER A 227 4.57 -5.22 7.61
CA SER A 227 6.03 -5.02 7.54
C SER A 227 6.80 -6.32 7.37
N PHE A 228 6.31 -7.43 7.92
CA PHE A 228 6.89 -8.77 7.70
C PHE A 228 6.70 -9.25 6.25
N GLU A 229 5.54 -8.99 5.65
CA GLU A 229 5.21 -9.43 4.29
C GLU A 229 5.96 -8.65 3.19
N LEU A 230 6.26 -7.38 3.44
CA LEU A 230 6.75 -6.45 2.41
C LEU A 230 8.04 -6.92 1.71
N PRO A 231 9.11 -7.37 2.39
CA PRO A 231 10.34 -7.79 1.71
C PRO A 231 10.12 -8.99 0.76
N PHE A 232 9.22 -9.90 1.13
CA PHE A 232 8.90 -11.08 0.33
C PHE A 232 8.18 -10.73 -0.99
N ALA A 233 7.44 -9.63 -1.02
CA ALA A 233 6.82 -9.12 -2.24
C ALA A 233 7.77 -8.21 -3.05
N LEU A 234 8.51 -7.33 -2.36
CA LEU A 234 9.31 -6.28 -2.99
C LEU A 234 10.60 -6.82 -3.62
N ILE A 235 11.30 -7.76 -2.98
CA ILE A 235 12.56 -8.32 -3.51
C ILE A 235 12.33 -9.03 -4.85
N PRO A 236 11.36 -9.96 -5.01
CA PRO A 236 11.10 -10.58 -6.30
C PRO A 236 10.70 -9.58 -7.38
N LEU A 237 9.90 -8.56 -7.03
CA LEU A 237 9.50 -7.51 -7.96
C LEU A 237 10.71 -6.75 -8.52
N LEU A 238 11.61 -6.30 -7.64
CA LEU A 238 12.81 -5.57 -8.04
C LEU A 238 13.74 -6.44 -8.91
N LYS A 239 13.90 -7.71 -8.54
CA LYS A 239 14.71 -8.66 -9.30
C LYS A 239 14.14 -8.93 -10.69
N PHE A 240 12.84 -9.21 -10.78
CA PHE A 240 12.19 -9.50 -12.06
C PHE A 240 12.14 -8.27 -12.96
N SER A 241 11.85 -7.09 -12.40
CA SER A 241 11.88 -5.82 -13.13
C SER A 241 13.29 -5.38 -13.54
N SER A 242 14.35 -5.93 -12.95
CA SER A 242 15.73 -5.63 -13.33
C SER A 242 16.32 -6.66 -14.29
N SER A 243 15.67 -7.80 -14.46
CA SER A 243 16.19 -8.94 -15.23
C SER A 243 15.91 -8.79 -16.74
N GLY A 244 16.98 -8.69 -17.52
CA GLY A 244 16.92 -8.64 -19.00
C GLY A 244 16.21 -9.85 -19.65
N PRO A 245 16.44 -11.10 -19.18
CA PRO A 245 15.78 -12.28 -19.76
C PRO A 245 14.25 -12.27 -19.62
N LYS A 246 13.69 -11.63 -18.59
CA LYS A 246 12.23 -11.56 -18.38
C LYS A 246 11.58 -10.33 -19.03
N MET A 247 12.26 -9.18 -19.04
CA MET A 247 11.71 -7.93 -19.62
C MET A 247 12.01 -7.74 -21.13
N ARG A 248 12.91 -8.54 -21.71
CA ARG A 248 13.27 -8.53 -23.15
C ARG A 248 13.53 -7.08 -23.67
N PRO A 249 12.90 -6.51 -24.74
CA PRO A 249 13.28 -5.18 -25.22
C PRO A 249 12.82 -4.03 -24.32
N HIS A 250 11.92 -4.28 -23.35
CA HIS A 250 11.36 -3.28 -22.45
C HIS A 250 12.11 -3.19 -21.11
N LYS A 251 13.40 -3.51 -21.10
CA LYS A 251 14.22 -3.45 -19.89
C LYS A 251 14.31 -2.01 -19.37
N ASN A 252 14.10 -1.83 -18.06
CA ASN A 252 14.28 -0.54 -17.40
C ASN A 252 15.70 0.03 -17.60
N SER A 253 15.78 1.36 -17.70
CA SER A 253 17.06 2.08 -17.74
C SER A 253 17.88 1.79 -16.47
N ILE A 254 19.21 1.80 -16.60
CA ILE A 254 20.15 1.55 -15.50
C ILE A 254 19.89 2.48 -14.31
N TYR A 255 19.51 3.74 -14.56
CA TYR A 255 19.18 4.71 -13.52
C TYR A 255 17.94 4.28 -12.70
N ILE A 256 16.88 3.82 -13.38
CA ILE A 256 15.64 3.35 -12.74
C ILE A 256 15.92 2.11 -11.90
N ILE A 257 16.75 1.19 -12.42
CA ILE A 257 17.16 -0.01 -11.68
C ILE A 257 17.91 0.38 -10.40
N VAL A 258 18.94 1.22 -10.50
CA VAL A 258 19.75 1.64 -9.35
C VAL A 258 18.88 2.37 -8.31
N ILE A 259 18.06 3.33 -8.73
CA ILE A 259 17.17 4.07 -7.84
C ILE A 259 16.15 3.14 -7.17
N SER A 260 15.51 2.23 -7.93
CA SER A 260 14.54 1.28 -7.39
C SER A 260 15.16 0.32 -6.38
N TRP A 261 16.40 -0.12 -6.59
CA TRP A 261 17.11 -0.95 -5.63
C TRP A 261 17.50 -0.18 -4.36
N ILE A 262 17.98 1.06 -4.48
CA ILE A 262 18.31 1.91 -3.32
C ILE A 262 17.06 2.15 -2.47
N LEU A 263 15.95 2.56 -3.11
CA LEU A 263 14.67 2.77 -2.43
C LEU A 263 14.15 1.46 -1.83
N GLY A 264 14.25 0.36 -2.57
CA GLY A 264 13.83 -0.96 -2.13
C GLY A 264 14.57 -1.45 -0.89
N PHE A 265 15.90 -1.36 -0.90
CA PHE A 265 16.72 -1.67 0.27
C PHE A 265 16.43 -0.74 1.44
N GLY A 266 16.19 0.55 1.19
CA GLY A 266 15.78 1.51 2.21
C GLY A 266 14.47 1.09 2.89
N VAL A 267 13.43 0.79 2.11
CA VAL A 267 12.13 0.35 2.64
C VAL A 267 12.26 -0.98 3.39
N ILE A 268 12.99 -1.95 2.85
CA ILE A 268 13.21 -3.24 3.52
C ILE A 268 13.95 -3.04 4.84
N GLY A 269 15.03 -2.26 4.85
CA GLY A 269 15.81 -1.96 6.05
C GLY A 269 14.96 -1.30 7.14
N ILE A 270 14.15 -0.30 6.76
CA ILE A 270 13.24 0.38 7.68
C ILE A 270 12.17 -0.58 8.24
N ASN A 271 11.59 -1.45 7.42
CA ASN A 271 10.59 -2.42 7.88
C ASN A 271 11.20 -3.51 8.79
N VAL A 272 12.40 -3.99 8.48
CA VAL A 272 13.12 -4.94 9.34
C VAL A 272 13.46 -4.29 10.68
N TYR A 273 13.90 -3.03 10.67
CA TYR A 273 14.12 -2.26 11.89
C TYR A 273 12.83 -2.11 12.70
N PHE A 274 11.74 -1.64 12.07
CA PHE A 274 10.42 -1.49 12.71
C PHE A 274 9.95 -2.77 13.38
N LEU A 275 10.02 -3.89 12.65
CA LEU A 275 9.57 -5.18 13.15
C LEU A 275 10.42 -5.61 14.35
N SER A 276 11.74 -5.40 14.27
CA SER A 276 12.67 -5.75 15.35
C SER A 276 12.45 -4.89 16.59
N THR A 277 12.31 -3.57 16.45
CA THR A 277 12.11 -2.65 17.58
C THR A 277 10.75 -2.86 18.23
N SER A 278 9.67 -2.91 17.44
CA SER A 278 8.31 -3.12 17.95
C SER A 278 8.19 -4.47 18.67
N PHE A 279 8.92 -5.49 18.20
CA PHE A 279 8.95 -6.79 18.86
C PHE A 279 9.73 -6.78 20.19
N VAL A 280 10.89 -6.11 20.23
CA VAL A 280 11.66 -5.91 21.47
C VAL A 280 10.88 -5.10 22.50
N GLU A 281 10.20 -4.04 22.07
CA GLU A 281 9.32 -3.24 22.92
C GLU A 281 8.16 -4.06 23.47
N TRP A 282 7.53 -4.91 22.64
CA TRP A 282 6.47 -5.81 23.08
C TRP A 282 6.95 -6.80 24.16
N ILE A 283 8.16 -7.35 24.03
CA ILE A 283 8.76 -8.20 25.08
C ILE A 283 9.02 -7.40 26.35
N THR A 284 9.64 -6.21 26.23
CA THR A 284 10.14 -5.43 27.38
C THR A 284 9.01 -4.77 28.17
N SER A 285 7.93 -4.37 27.51
CA SER A 285 6.75 -3.76 28.11
C SER A 285 5.74 -4.78 28.67
N SER A 286 5.92 -6.07 28.37
CA SER A 286 5.04 -7.11 28.90
C SER A 286 5.20 -7.24 30.42
N SER A 287 4.09 -7.15 31.16
CA SER A 287 4.02 -7.40 32.61
C SER A 287 4.19 -8.88 32.97
N LEU A 288 4.90 -9.65 32.13
CA LEU A 288 5.15 -11.06 32.32
C LEU A 288 6.22 -11.26 33.41
N PRO A 289 6.10 -12.31 34.23
CA PRO A 289 7.16 -12.67 35.16
C PRO A 289 8.46 -12.97 34.39
N LYS A 290 9.61 -12.55 34.94
CA LYS A 290 10.96 -12.71 34.33
C LYS A 290 11.20 -14.06 33.61
N PRO A 291 10.79 -15.24 34.13
CA PRO A 291 10.94 -16.51 33.40
C PRO A 291 10.08 -16.61 32.11
N ALA A 292 8.87 -16.04 32.11
CA ALA A 292 8.00 -16.04 30.93
C ALA A 292 8.54 -15.12 29.83
N THR A 293 9.06 -13.95 30.20
CA THR A 293 9.76 -13.04 29.26
C THR A 293 10.99 -13.71 28.64
N ALA A 294 11.76 -14.47 29.43
CA ALA A 294 12.91 -15.23 28.94
C ALA A 294 12.48 -16.33 27.95
N LEU A 295 11.40 -17.07 28.23
CA LEU A 295 10.88 -18.10 27.35
C LEU A 295 10.38 -17.54 26.02
N VAL A 296 9.66 -16.41 26.04
CA VAL A 296 9.21 -15.72 24.83
C VAL A 296 10.40 -15.24 24.01
N GLY A 297 11.43 -14.66 24.64
CA GLY A 297 12.66 -14.25 23.96
C GLY A 297 13.38 -15.42 23.27
N VAL A 298 13.46 -16.58 23.92
CA VAL A 298 14.06 -17.80 23.36
C VAL A 298 13.33 -18.29 22.11
N ILE A 299 12.02 -18.07 22.00
CA ILE A 299 11.24 -18.48 20.82
C ILE A 299 11.36 -17.45 19.70
N VAL A 300 11.29 -16.16 20.01
CA VAL A 300 11.12 -15.17 18.93
C VAL A 300 12.43 -14.61 18.40
N ILE A 301 13.50 -14.56 19.20
CA ILE A 301 14.84 -14.22 18.67
C ILE A 301 15.25 -15.15 17.51
N PRO A 302 15.15 -16.49 17.61
CA PRO A 302 15.47 -17.35 16.48
C PRO A 302 14.48 -17.19 15.32
N PHE A 303 13.19 -16.94 15.57
CA PHE A 303 12.23 -16.63 14.51
C PHE A 303 12.63 -15.37 13.71
N MET A 304 13.03 -14.31 14.41
CA MET A 304 13.51 -13.08 13.79
C MET A 304 14.84 -13.30 13.05
N ALA A 305 15.74 -14.12 13.58
CA ALA A 305 16.98 -14.49 12.90
C ALA A 305 16.68 -15.25 11.59
N VAL A 306 15.75 -16.21 11.62
CA VAL A 306 15.29 -16.94 10.43
C VAL A 306 14.66 -15.99 9.41
N TYR A 307 13.85 -15.03 9.85
CA TYR A 307 13.27 -14.01 8.98
C TYR A 307 14.36 -13.17 8.29
N ILE A 308 15.33 -12.63 9.04
CA ILE A 308 16.43 -11.83 8.47
C ILE A 308 17.26 -12.68 7.50
N LEU A 309 17.58 -13.93 7.87
CA LEU A 309 18.29 -14.86 6.99
C LEU A 309 17.51 -15.17 5.72
N ALA A 310 16.19 -15.32 5.79
CA ALA A 310 15.33 -15.54 4.63
C ALA A 310 15.31 -14.32 3.70
N VAL A 311 15.25 -13.10 4.25
CA VAL A 311 15.35 -11.85 3.48
C VAL A 311 16.71 -11.76 2.77
N ILE A 312 17.82 -11.99 3.48
CA ILE A 312 19.17 -12.01 2.92
C ILE A 312 19.28 -13.07 1.82
N TYR A 313 18.80 -14.28 2.09
CA TYR A 313 18.79 -15.38 1.12
C TYR A 313 18.02 -14.99 -0.14
N LEU A 314 16.83 -14.40 -0.04
CA LEU A 314 16.05 -13.96 -1.19
C LEU A 314 16.73 -12.85 -1.99
N THR A 315 17.43 -11.93 -1.33
CA THR A 315 18.22 -10.88 -1.97
C THR A 315 19.35 -11.47 -2.82
N PHE A 316 20.11 -12.43 -2.28
CA PHE A 316 21.29 -13.00 -2.96
C PHE A 316 21.00 -14.21 -3.85
N ARG A 317 19.82 -14.84 -3.71
CA ARG A 317 19.43 -15.99 -4.54
C ARG A 317 19.52 -15.60 -6.01
N LYS A 318 20.25 -16.35 -6.83
CA LYS A 318 20.31 -16.10 -8.27
C LYS A 318 18.97 -16.43 -8.92
N ASP A 319 18.47 -15.55 -9.79
CA ASP A 319 17.27 -15.84 -10.57
C ASP A 319 17.59 -16.90 -11.61
N THR A 320 17.15 -18.13 -11.38
CA THR A 320 17.15 -19.16 -12.42
C THR A 320 15.88 -18.96 -13.23
N ALA A 321 15.98 -18.22 -14.34
CA ALA A 321 14.90 -18.14 -15.29
C ALA A 321 14.80 -19.51 -15.99
N VAL A 322 13.91 -20.38 -15.52
CA VAL A 322 13.43 -21.47 -16.35
C VAL A 322 12.55 -20.80 -17.40
N THR A 323 13.14 -20.49 -18.55
CA THR A 323 12.38 -20.21 -19.77
C THR A 323 11.47 -21.42 -20.00
N PHE A 324 10.17 -21.26 -19.73
CA PHE A 324 9.16 -22.07 -20.39
C PHE A 324 9.25 -21.72 -21.87
N ALA A 325 10.17 -22.38 -22.57
CA ALA A 325 10.12 -22.51 -24.01
C ALA A 325 8.88 -23.34 -24.28
N ASP A 326 7.78 -22.67 -24.62
CA ASP A 326 6.55 -23.33 -24.99
C ASP A 326 6.85 -24.20 -26.22
N LYS A 327 6.51 -25.49 -26.17
CA LYS A 327 6.63 -26.47 -27.26
C LYS A 327 5.80 -26.11 -28.51
N SER A 328 5.16 -24.94 -28.50
CA SER A 328 4.36 -24.37 -29.60
C SER A 328 5.21 -23.99 -30.82
N ASP A 329 6.51 -23.70 -30.64
CA ASP A 329 7.39 -23.24 -31.72
C ASP A 329 7.71 -24.32 -32.78
N SER A 330 7.56 -25.61 -32.46
CA SER A 330 7.77 -26.68 -33.45
C SER A 330 6.53 -26.92 -34.32
N SER A 331 5.33 -26.73 -33.76
CA SER A 331 4.06 -27.03 -34.46
C SER A 331 3.63 -25.88 -35.38
N LEU A 332 3.99 -24.63 -35.04
CA LEU A 332 3.71 -23.44 -35.86
C LEU A 332 4.68 -23.30 -37.04
N LYS A 333 5.94 -23.73 -36.89
CA LYS A 333 6.91 -23.76 -38.00
C LYS A 333 6.51 -24.70 -39.13
N GLU A 334 5.89 -25.84 -38.82
CA GLU A 334 5.38 -26.76 -39.85
C GLU A 334 4.15 -26.21 -40.60
N MET A 335 3.41 -25.24 -40.02
CA MET A 335 2.30 -24.57 -40.71
C MET A 335 2.73 -23.38 -41.58
N GLU A 336 3.77 -22.64 -41.18
CA GLU A 336 4.32 -21.52 -41.99
C GLU A 336 5.09 -22.00 -43.23
N ASP A 337 5.84 -23.10 -43.14
CA ASP A 337 6.55 -23.68 -44.30
C ASP A 337 5.60 -24.28 -45.36
N GLY A 338 4.34 -24.52 -45.02
CA GLY A 338 3.30 -24.93 -45.97
C GLY A 338 2.66 -23.78 -46.76
N VAL A 339 2.82 -22.53 -46.30
CA VAL A 339 2.07 -21.36 -46.82
C VAL A 339 2.97 -20.39 -47.61
N HIS A 340 4.29 -20.41 -47.41
CA HIS A 340 5.23 -19.60 -48.19
C HIS A 340 5.57 -20.22 -49.56
N ARG A 341 4.57 -20.22 -50.45
CA ARG A 341 4.76 -20.27 -51.90
C ARG A 341 3.88 -19.27 -52.64
N SER A 342 3.75 -18.03 -52.16
CA SER A 342 3.54 -16.86 -53.04
C SER A 342 3.76 -15.54 -52.31
N ASP A 343 4.49 -14.67 -53.00
CA ASP A 343 4.57 -13.21 -52.90
C ASP A 343 5.13 -12.54 -51.65
N GLY A 344 5.99 -11.55 -51.93
CA GLY A 344 6.86 -10.91 -50.97
C GLY A 344 6.51 -9.47 -50.62
N ASP A 345 7.26 -9.03 -49.61
CA ASP A 345 7.62 -7.67 -49.20
C ASP A 345 6.92 -7.07 -47.96
N LYS A 346 7.79 -6.84 -46.95
CA LYS A 346 7.81 -5.88 -45.82
C LYS A 346 6.84 -6.03 -44.62
N GLY A 347 7.38 -6.66 -43.57
CA GLY A 347 7.96 -5.91 -42.45
C GLY A 347 7.04 -5.52 -41.29
N GLY A 348 6.91 -6.42 -40.30
CA GLY A 348 6.44 -6.11 -38.95
C GLY A 348 6.52 -7.36 -38.07
N ASP A 349 7.33 -7.33 -37.01
CA ASP A 349 7.44 -8.43 -36.05
C ASP A 349 6.11 -8.61 -35.30
N VAL A 350 5.31 -9.58 -35.74
CA VAL A 350 4.07 -10.01 -35.08
C VAL A 350 4.45 -10.97 -33.96
N VAL A 351 4.25 -10.56 -32.71
CA VAL A 351 4.35 -11.44 -31.54
C VAL A 351 3.09 -12.32 -31.48
N PRO A 352 3.18 -13.64 -31.23
CA PRO A 352 2.03 -14.53 -31.40
C PRO A 352 0.91 -14.25 -30.38
N PHE A 353 -0.32 -14.20 -30.90
CA PHE A 353 -1.56 -14.03 -30.16
C PHE A 353 -1.91 -15.33 -29.41
N ARG A 354 -2.06 -15.27 -28.08
CA ARG A 354 -2.43 -16.41 -27.23
C ARG A 354 -3.93 -16.39 -26.96
N GLY A 355 -4.70 -17.22 -27.67
CA GLY A 355 -6.17 -17.32 -27.58
C GLY A 355 -6.71 -17.91 -26.27
N ASP A 356 -5.83 -18.28 -25.33
CA ASP A 356 -6.21 -18.96 -24.08
C ASP A 356 -6.88 -18.02 -23.05
N LEU A 357 -6.93 -16.71 -23.33
CA LEU A 357 -7.49 -15.67 -22.44
C LEU A 357 -8.88 -15.17 -22.86
N ASP A 358 -9.43 -15.63 -23.98
CA ASP A 358 -10.76 -15.22 -24.46
C ASP A 358 -11.92 -15.81 -23.63
N ASN A 359 -11.63 -16.70 -22.67
CA ASN A 359 -12.63 -17.28 -21.76
C ASN A 359 -12.75 -16.58 -20.40
N ILE A 360 -12.11 -15.42 -20.20
CA ILE A 360 -12.42 -14.56 -19.05
C ILE A 360 -13.52 -13.60 -19.50
N SER A 361 -14.77 -14.04 -19.34
CA SER A 361 -15.94 -13.16 -19.46
C SER A 361 -15.78 -11.95 -18.53
N PRO A 362 -15.93 -10.71 -19.02
CA PRO A 362 -16.01 -9.54 -18.15
C PRO A 362 -17.23 -9.68 -17.22
N PRO A 363 -17.15 -9.18 -15.97
CA PRO A 363 -18.29 -9.22 -15.07
C PRO A 363 -19.43 -8.36 -15.64
N GLU A 364 -20.64 -8.93 -15.67
CA GLU A 364 -21.90 -8.18 -15.85
C GLU A 364 -22.14 -7.19 -14.71
#